data_AF-A0A849G8J5-F1
#
_entry.id   AF-A0A849G8J5-F1
#
_cell.length_a   1.000
_cell.length_b   1.000
_cell.length_c   1.000
_cell.angle_alpha   90.00
_cell.angle_beta   90.00
_cell.angle_gamma   90.00
#
_symmetry.space_group_name_H-M   'P 1'
#
loop_
_entity.id
_entity.type
_entity.pdbx_description
1 polymer ?
#
loop_
_entity_poly.entity_id
_entity_poly.type
_entity_poly.pdbx_seq_one_letter_code
_entity_poly.pdbx_strand_id
1 'polypeptide(L)'
;LAVDGSQFDRLFEGGDTFAIGNIEGRVIATPGHTPACVTYVIGDAAFVGDTLFMPDFGTARTDFPGGDAGQLYDSIQKTLSLPDDTRLFMCHDYKAPGRDFYAWETTVAEQREENIHINKGVSREQFIEMREHRDAQLGMPKLILPSIQVNIRAGILPNPEDNRIRYLKIPLDAI
;
A
#
# COMPACT_ATOMS: atom_id res chain seq x y z
N LEU A 1 9.84 1.58 -22.54
CA LEU A 1 10.01 0.31 -21.81
C LEU A 1 8.72 -0.47 -21.97
N ALA A 2 8.80 -1.80 -22.08
CA ALA A 2 7.60 -2.60 -22.02
C ALA A 2 6.92 -2.39 -20.66
N VAL A 3 5.60 -2.14 -20.66
CA VAL A 3 4.77 -1.93 -19.47
C VAL A 3 4.02 -3.22 -19.11
N ASP A 4 4.61 -4.36 -19.45
CA ASP A 4 4.05 -5.70 -19.35
C ASP A 4 4.52 -6.48 -18.12
N GLY A 5 5.32 -5.84 -17.25
CA GLY A 5 5.85 -6.45 -16.03
C GLY A 5 7.01 -7.43 -16.26
N SER A 6 7.51 -7.57 -17.49
CA SER A 6 8.61 -8.49 -17.84
C SER A 6 9.94 -8.22 -17.10
N GLN A 7 10.04 -7.11 -16.36
CA GLN A 7 11.17 -6.80 -15.50
C GLN A 7 11.17 -7.58 -14.18
N PHE A 8 10.03 -8.17 -13.80
CA PHE A 8 9.87 -8.95 -12.57
C PHE A 8 9.93 -10.45 -12.89
N ASP A 9 10.60 -11.23 -12.05
CA ASP A 9 10.69 -12.69 -12.22
C ASP A 9 9.34 -13.40 -12.07
N ARG A 10 8.45 -12.80 -11.27
CA ARG A 10 7.10 -13.31 -11.00
C ARG A 10 6.10 -12.17 -10.89
N LEU A 11 4.98 -12.33 -11.59
CA LEU A 11 3.79 -11.50 -11.45
C LEU A 11 2.77 -12.31 -10.66
N PHE A 12 2.19 -11.72 -9.63
CA PHE A 12 1.18 -12.37 -8.79
C PHE A 12 -0.22 -11.89 -9.13
N GLU A 13 -1.17 -12.82 -9.14
CA GLU A 13 -2.60 -12.54 -9.15
C GLU A 13 -3.22 -12.74 -7.76
N GLY A 14 -4.40 -12.16 -7.55
CA GLY A 14 -5.15 -12.39 -6.31
C GLY A 14 -5.55 -13.85 -6.16
N GLY A 15 -5.20 -14.47 -5.04
CA GLY A 15 -5.43 -15.89 -4.78
C GLY A 15 -4.21 -16.78 -5.03
N ASP A 16 -3.14 -16.25 -5.62
CA ASP A 16 -1.90 -17.00 -5.78
C ASP A 16 -1.31 -17.43 -4.45
N THR A 17 -0.59 -18.56 -4.49
CA THR A 17 0.23 -19.03 -3.37
C THR A 17 1.70 -19.19 -3.76
N PHE A 18 2.57 -19.17 -2.75
CA PHE A 18 4.00 -19.41 -2.84
C PHE A 18 4.52 -20.01 -1.53
N ALA A 19 5.77 -20.49 -1.52
CA ALA A 19 6.36 -21.12 -0.34
C ALA A 19 7.60 -20.37 0.11
N ILE A 20 7.76 -20.25 1.43
CA ILE A 20 8.99 -19.83 2.11
C ILE A 20 9.41 -21.00 3.01
N GLY A 21 10.29 -21.87 2.52
CA GLY A 21 10.56 -23.15 3.18
C GLY A 21 9.27 -23.98 3.25
N ASN A 22 8.79 -24.26 4.47
CA ASN A 22 7.56 -25.01 4.71
C ASN A 22 6.34 -24.11 5.02
N ILE A 23 6.49 -22.79 4.95
CA ILE A 23 5.41 -21.84 5.21
C ILE A 23 4.75 -21.45 3.89
N GLU A 24 3.45 -21.64 3.78
CA GLU A 24 2.68 -21.13 2.65
C GLU A 24 2.45 -19.62 2.80
N GLY A 25 2.72 -18.88 1.72
CA GLY A 25 2.31 -17.51 1.53
C GLY A 25 1.14 -17.45 0.55
N ARG A 26 0.12 -16.65 0.86
CA ARG A 26 -1.04 -16.38 0.01
C ARG A 26 -1.09 -14.90 -0.35
N VAL A 27 -1.43 -14.61 -1.60
CA VAL A 27 -1.59 -13.25 -2.11
C VAL A 27 -3.06 -12.86 -2.10
N ILE A 28 -3.38 -11.74 -1.47
CA ILE A 28 -4.70 -11.10 -1.57
C ILE A 28 -4.52 -9.83 -2.40
N ALA A 29 -5.24 -9.71 -3.51
CA ALA A 29 -5.29 -8.45 -4.23
C ALA A 29 -6.02 -7.39 -3.39
N THR A 30 -5.33 -6.30 -3.08
CA THR A 30 -5.84 -5.21 -2.23
C THR A 30 -5.61 -3.85 -2.89
N PRO A 31 -6.17 -3.61 -4.10
CA PRO A 31 -6.03 -2.33 -4.79
C PRO A 31 -6.73 -1.19 -4.04
N GLY A 32 -6.36 0.04 -4.36
CA GLY A 32 -7.00 1.24 -3.84
C GLY A 32 -6.00 2.36 -3.60
N HIS A 33 -4.92 2.09 -2.86
CA HIS A 33 -3.78 3.03 -2.80
C HIS A 33 -3.07 3.14 -4.14
N THR A 34 -2.84 2.00 -4.79
CA THR A 34 -2.49 1.87 -6.21
C THR A 34 -3.28 0.69 -6.79
N PRO A 35 -3.42 0.58 -8.12
CA PRO A 35 -4.14 -0.53 -8.73
C PRO A 35 -3.41 -1.89 -8.59
N ALA A 36 -2.13 -1.90 -8.20
CA ALA A 36 -1.29 -3.09 -8.12
C ALA A 36 -1.01 -3.57 -6.68
N CYS A 37 -1.63 -2.94 -5.67
CA CYS A 37 -1.39 -3.30 -4.27
C CYS A 37 -1.87 -4.73 -3.96
N VAL A 38 -1.06 -5.45 -3.19
CA VAL A 38 -1.37 -6.77 -2.66
C VAL A 38 -1.04 -6.84 -1.17
N THR A 39 -1.73 -7.72 -0.46
CA THR A 39 -1.41 -8.15 0.90
C THR A 39 -0.87 -9.56 0.85
N TYR A 40 0.30 -9.78 1.47
CA TYR A 40 0.89 -11.12 1.61
C TYR A 40 0.51 -11.70 2.96
N VAL A 41 -0.23 -12.81 2.98
CA VAL A 41 -0.57 -13.56 4.19
C VAL A 41 0.38 -14.74 4.31
N ILE A 42 1.15 -14.79 5.39
CA ILE A 42 2.21 -15.79 5.62
C ILE A 42 2.08 -16.28 7.06
N GLY A 43 1.60 -17.52 7.24
CA GLY A 43 1.30 -18.05 8.57
C GLY A 43 0.18 -17.27 9.28
N ASP A 44 0.48 -16.75 10.47
CA ASP A 44 -0.42 -15.93 11.31
C ASP A 44 -0.31 -14.42 11.03
N ALA A 45 0.49 -14.02 10.04
CA ALA A 45 0.80 -12.63 9.73
C ALA A 45 0.32 -12.22 8.33
N ALA A 46 -0.07 -10.95 8.19
CA ALA A 46 -0.35 -10.30 6.93
C ALA A 46 0.48 -9.01 6.78
N PHE A 47 1.21 -8.90 5.67
CA PHE A 47 1.96 -7.71 5.29
C PHE A 47 1.09 -6.89 4.35
N VAL A 48 0.51 -5.80 4.86
CA VAL A 48 -0.65 -5.14 4.25
C VAL A 48 -0.30 -4.02 3.26
N GLY A 49 1.00 -3.74 3.08
CA GLY A 49 1.43 -2.63 2.24
C GLY A 49 0.90 -1.28 2.76
N ASP A 50 0.72 -0.34 1.86
CA ASP A 50 0.02 0.92 2.13
C ASP A 50 -1.49 0.76 1.88
N THR A 51 -2.15 -0.06 2.70
CA THR A 51 -3.62 -0.12 2.74
C THR A 51 -4.12 0.44 4.08
N LEU A 52 -3.70 -0.22 5.17
CA LEU A 52 -3.87 0.20 6.55
C LEU A 52 -2.58 0.83 7.09
N PHE A 53 -2.73 1.80 7.99
CA PHE A 53 -1.69 2.20 8.94
C PHE A 53 -2.09 1.75 10.35
N MET A 54 -1.26 2.05 11.35
CA MET A 54 -1.62 1.85 12.75
C MET A 54 -3.02 2.45 13.04
N PRO A 55 -3.83 1.85 13.95
CA PRO A 55 -5.21 2.29 14.17
C PRO A 55 -5.33 3.80 14.47
N ASP A 56 -4.35 4.34 15.19
CA ASP A 56 -4.25 5.75 15.56
C ASP A 56 -3.86 6.71 14.40
N PHE A 57 -3.48 6.19 13.25
CA PHE A 57 -3.09 6.95 12.06
C PHE A 57 -4.05 6.75 10.88
N GLY A 58 -4.75 5.63 10.82
CA GLY A 58 -5.84 5.39 9.87
C GLY A 58 -5.42 4.64 8.60
N THR A 59 -5.53 5.29 7.44
CA THR A 59 -5.42 4.66 6.10
C THR A 59 -4.57 5.46 5.13
N ALA A 60 -4.05 4.76 4.11
CA ALA A 60 -3.29 5.36 3.01
C ALA A 60 -4.12 6.31 2.14
N ARG A 61 -3.42 7.18 1.40
CA ARG A 61 -3.99 8.06 0.36
C ARG A 61 -4.41 7.27 -0.88
N THR A 62 -5.27 7.82 -1.72
CA THR A 62 -5.83 7.17 -2.92
C THR A 62 -5.80 8.04 -4.18
N ASP A 63 -5.07 9.15 -4.15
CA ASP A 63 -4.97 10.12 -5.25
C ASP A 63 -3.77 9.89 -6.19
N PHE A 64 -3.08 8.76 -6.07
CA PHE A 64 -2.15 8.34 -7.12
C PHE A 64 -2.89 7.92 -8.40
N PRO A 65 -2.25 7.95 -9.57
CA PRO A 65 -2.87 7.46 -10.80
C PRO A 65 -3.42 6.03 -10.65
N GLY A 66 -4.74 5.88 -10.79
CA GLY A 66 -5.45 4.62 -10.62
C GLY A 66 -5.77 4.24 -9.16
N GLY A 67 -5.47 5.11 -8.20
CA GLY A 67 -5.97 4.98 -6.84
C GLY A 67 -7.47 5.30 -6.76
N ASP A 68 -8.15 4.68 -5.79
CA ASP A 68 -9.60 4.80 -5.59
C ASP A 68 -9.98 4.48 -4.14
N ALA A 69 -10.66 5.42 -3.48
CA ALA A 69 -11.08 5.29 -2.09
C ALA A 69 -12.10 4.16 -1.87
N GLY A 70 -13.00 3.93 -2.83
CA GLY A 70 -13.98 2.85 -2.75
C GLY A 70 -13.32 1.47 -2.84
N GLN A 71 -12.39 1.29 -3.77
CA GLN A 71 -11.59 0.07 -3.88
C GLN A 71 -10.71 -0.14 -2.66
N LEU A 72 -10.12 0.93 -2.11
CA LEU A 72 -9.35 0.82 -0.87
C LEU A 72 -10.23 0.32 0.28
N TYR A 73 -11.44 0.87 0.44
CA TYR A 73 -12.40 0.38 1.44
C TYR A 73 -12.67 -1.11 1.24
N ASP A 74 -13.06 -1.52 0.03
CA ASP A 74 -13.42 -2.90 -0.28
C ASP A 74 -12.22 -3.86 -0.05
N SER A 75 -11.00 -3.41 -0.35
CA SER A 75 -9.76 -4.14 -0.07
C SER A 75 -9.45 -4.27 1.42
N ILE A 76 -9.65 -3.20 2.20
CA ILE A 76 -9.48 -3.25 3.66
C ILE A 76 -10.49 -4.21 4.28
N GLN A 77 -11.76 -4.21 3.83
CA GLN A 77 -12.76 -5.16 4.34
C GLN A 77 -12.36 -6.62 4.08
N LYS A 78 -11.73 -6.93 2.93
CA LYS A 78 -11.15 -8.26 2.68
C LYS A 78 -10.06 -8.60 3.68
N THR A 79 -9.10 -7.69 3.93
CA THR A 79 -8.04 -7.90 4.92
C THR A 79 -8.60 -8.05 6.34
N LEU A 80 -9.60 -7.26 6.72
CA LEU A 80 -10.23 -7.33 8.04
C LEU A 80 -11.22 -8.51 8.21
N SER A 81 -11.44 -9.30 7.16
CA SER A 81 -12.15 -10.59 7.23
C SER A 81 -11.26 -11.77 7.63
N LEU A 82 -9.95 -11.54 7.76
CA LEU A 82 -9.02 -12.51 8.34
C LEU A 82 -9.35 -12.75 9.84
N PRO A 83 -8.85 -13.83 10.45
CA PRO A 83 -9.03 -14.07 11.89
C PRO A 83 -8.61 -12.86 12.74
N ASP A 84 -9.33 -12.62 13.83
CA ASP A 84 -9.13 -11.46 14.71
C ASP A 84 -7.71 -11.34 15.27
N ASP A 85 -7.05 -12.48 15.52
CA ASP A 85 -5.67 -12.61 16.01
C ASP A 85 -4.60 -12.49 14.91
N THR A 86 -5.00 -12.33 13.64
CA THR A 86 -4.05 -12.13 12.55
C THR A 86 -3.25 -10.86 12.77
N ARG A 87 -1.93 -11.02 12.80
CA ARG A 87 -0.98 -9.91 12.97
C ARG A 87 -0.86 -9.15 11.66
N LEU A 88 -1.03 -7.84 11.71
CA LEU A 88 -0.96 -6.96 10.55
C LEU A 88 0.33 -6.13 10.64
N PHE A 89 1.19 -6.27 9.64
CA PHE A 89 2.45 -5.56 9.54
C PHE A 89 2.35 -4.40 8.55
N MET A 90 2.57 -3.18 9.05
CA MET A 90 2.44 -1.93 8.31
C MET A 90 3.64 -1.68 7.41
N CYS A 91 3.42 -1.06 6.24
CA CYS A 91 4.53 -0.64 5.35
C CYS A 91 5.22 0.63 5.85
N HIS A 92 4.46 1.55 6.44
CA HIS A 92 4.97 2.80 6.99
C HIS A 92 4.35 3.11 8.36
N ASP A 93 5.09 3.84 9.17
CA ASP A 93 4.57 4.53 10.34
C ASP A 93 5.13 5.94 10.40
N TYR A 94 4.21 6.91 10.51
CA TYR A 94 4.52 8.34 10.52
C TYR A 94 4.44 8.94 11.93
N LYS A 95 4.19 8.11 12.94
CA LYS A 95 3.84 8.50 14.32
C LYS A 95 2.54 9.30 14.37
N ALA A 96 1.52 8.74 15.02
CA ALA A 96 0.28 9.48 15.27
C ALA A 96 0.51 10.67 16.22
N PRO A 97 -0.32 11.72 16.14
CA PRO A 97 -0.26 12.83 17.10
C PRO A 97 -0.29 12.31 18.55
N GLY A 98 0.73 12.69 19.33
CA GLY A 98 0.86 12.27 20.73
C GLY A 98 1.64 10.96 20.94
N ARG A 99 2.05 10.27 19.87
CA ARG A 99 2.94 9.10 19.93
C ARG A 99 4.35 9.48 19.48
N ASP A 100 5.36 9.19 20.28
CA ASP A 100 6.76 9.53 20.00
C ASP A 100 7.63 8.33 19.58
N PHE A 101 7.08 7.11 19.68
CA PHE A 101 7.70 5.86 19.23
C PHE A 101 7.10 5.34 17.93
N TYR A 102 7.88 4.55 17.20
CA TYR A 102 7.40 3.86 16.01
C TYR A 102 6.65 2.58 16.36
N ALA A 103 5.57 2.31 15.65
CA ALA A 103 4.81 1.06 15.73
C ALA A 103 4.58 0.52 14.32
N TRP A 104 4.64 -0.80 14.16
CA TRP A 104 4.59 -1.46 12.85
C TRP A 104 3.70 -2.71 12.83
N GLU A 105 3.13 -3.06 13.98
CA GLU A 105 2.36 -4.28 14.18
C GLU A 105 1.09 -3.95 14.97
N THR A 106 -0.04 -4.48 14.50
CA THR A 106 -1.36 -4.45 15.16
C THR A 106 -2.10 -5.72 14.77
N THR A 107 -3.36 -5.87 15.14
CA THR A 107 -4.20 -7.03 14.80
C THR A 107 -5.43 -6.63 13.99
N VAL A 108 -6.08 -7.62 13.36
CA VAL A 108 -7.38 -7.40 12.72
C VAL A 108 -8.41 -6.90 13.73
N ALA A 109 -8.43 -7.45 14.95
CA ALA A 109 -9.33 -7.00 16.01
C ALA A 109 -9.14 -5.51 16.35
N GLU A 110 -7.90 -5.10 16.62
CA GLU A 110 -7.57 -3.70 16.94
C GLU A 110 -7.94 -2.75 15.80
N GLN A 111 -7.68 -3.12 14.54
CA GLN A 111 -8.06 -2.28 13.40
C GLN A 111 -9.59 -2.10 13.29
N ARG A 112 -10.36 -3.17 13.51
CA ARG A 112 -11.83 -3.12 13.44
C ARG A 112 -12.43 -2.25 14.53
N GLU A 113 -11.81 -2.21 15.71
CA GLU A 113 -12.32 -1.44 16.85
C GLU A 113 -11.80 0.00 16.86
N GLU A 114 -10.52 0.21 16.56
CA GLU A 114 -9.81 1.45 16.92
C GLU A 114 -9.35 2.27 15.72
N ASN A 115 -9.42 1.76 14.48
CA ASN A 115 -8.93 2.53 13.34
C ASN A 115 -9.76 3.82 13.16
N ILE A 116 -9.08 4.96 13.24
CA ILE A 116 -9.74 6.27 13.24
C ILE A 116 -10.43 6.62 11.91
N HIS A 117 -10.11 5.92 10.83
CA HIS A 117 -10.69 6.13 9.50
C HIS A 117 -11.69 5.05 9.08
N ILE A 118 -11.54 3.80 9.54
CA ILE A 118 -12.28 2.65 8.98
C ILE A 118 -12.65 1.58 10.03
N ASN A 119 -12.83 1.95 11.30
CA ASN A 119 -13.41 1.05 12.28
C ASN A 119 -14.82 0.56 11.86
N LYS A 120 -15.35 -0.45 12.55
CA LYS A 120 -16.63 -1.12 12.25
C LYS A 120 -17.85 -0.21 12.17
N GLY A 121 -17.78 1.01 12.71
CA GLY A 121 -18.86 2.00 12.67
C GLY A 121 -18.88 2.84 11.41
N VAL A 122 -17.84 2.79 10.58
CA VAL A 122 -17.68 3.64 9.40
C VAL A 122 -18.25 2.96 8.15
N SER A 123 -19.24 3.60 7.52
CA SER A 123 -19.79 3.15 6.24
C SER A 123 -18.81 3.41 5.10
N ARG A 124 -19.03 2.72 3.97
CA ARG A 124 -18.25 2.90 2.75
C ARG A 124 -18.29 4.35 2.25
N GLU A 125 -19.47 4.96 2.28
CA GLU A 125 -19.69 6.34 1.82
C GLU A 125 -18.97 7.34 2.72
N GLN A 126 -19.05 7.16 4.04
CA GLN A 126 -18.34 7.98 5.02
C GLN A 126 -16.82 7.89 4.83
N PHE A 127 -16.32 6.69 4.57
CA PHE A 127 -14.90 6.49 4.29
C PHE A 127 -14.46 7.21 3.01
N ILE A 128 -15.21 7.06 1.91
CA ILE A 128 -14.89 7.69 0.62
C ILE A 128 -14.85 9.21 0.77
N GLU A 129 -15.90 9.80 1.36
CA GLU A 129 -15.98 11.25 1.57
C GLU A 129 -14.80 11.76 2.40
N MET A 130 -14.50 11.11 3.52
CA MET A 130 -13.36 11.46 4.37
C MET A 130 -12.04 11.34 3.61
N ARG A 131 -11.85 10.25 2.87
CA ARG A 131 -10.59 9.93 2.20
C ARG A 131 -10.29 10.90 1.06
N GLU A 132 -11.27 11.18 0.21
CA GLU A 132 -11.15 12.12 -0.91
C GLU A 132 -10.93 13.55 -0.41
N HIS A 133 -11.65 13.97 0.64
CA HIS A 133 -11.44 15.28 1.25
C HIS A 133 -10.02 15.43 1.80
N ARG A 134 -9.51 14.39 2.48
CA ARG A 134 -8.16 14.39 3.04
C ARG A 134 -7.09 14.38 1.95
N ASP A 135 -7.28 13.60 0.89
CA ASP A 135 -6.33 13.48 -0.21
C ASP A 135 -6.12 14.80 -0.95
N ALA A 136 -7.20 15.58 -1.16
CA ALA A 136 -7.13 16.91 -1.78
C ALA A 136 -6.26 17.93 -1.01
N GLN A 137 -5.90 17.64 0.25
CA GLN A 137 -5.06 18.49 1.10
C GLN A 137 -3.60 18.04 1.14
N LEU A 138 -3.28 16.88 0.56
CA LEU A 138 -1.94 16.31 0.64
C LEU A 138 -1.03 16.83 -0.47
N GLY A 139 0.18 17.25 -0.08
CA GLY A 139 1.24 17.50 -1.04
C GLY A 139 1.74 16.21 -1.71
N MET A 140 2.42 16.37 -2.83
CA MET A 140 3.09 15.29 -3.52
C MET A 140 4.23 14.71 -2.65
N PRO A 141 4.37 13.38 -2.52
CA PRO A 141 5.49 12.79 -1.79
C PRO A 141 6.83 13.22 -2.40
N LYS A 142 7.79 13.60 -1.55
CA LYS A 142 9.08 14.18 -1.98
C LYS A 142 9.85 13.34 -3.01
N LEU A 143 9.72 12.01 -2.93
CA LEU A 143 10.46 11.07 -3.78
C LEU A 143 9.59 10.37 -4.83
N ILE A 144 8.34 10.80 -5.06
CA ILE A 144 7.43 10.08 -5.96
C ILE A 144 8.03 9.89 -7.38
N LEU A 145 8.60 10.95 -7.96
CA LEU A 145 9.13 10.93 -9.32
C LEU A 145 10.38 10.03 -9.44
N PRO A 146 11.40 10.16 -8.57
CA PRO A 146 12.48 9.18 -8.50
C PRO A 146 12.01 7.74 -8.28
N SER A 147 11.13 7.52 -7.30
CA SER A 147 10.71 6.19 -6.88
C SER A 147 9.94 5.47 -7.97
N ILE A 148 8.93 6.10 -8.59
CA ILE A 148 8.14 5.45 -9.64
C ILE A 148 9.03 5.04 -10.81
N GLN A 149 9.96 5.90 -11.25
CA GLN A 149 10.85 5.59 -12.36
C GLN A 149 11.71 4.34 -12.13
N VAL A 150 12.10 4.09 -10.89
CA VAL A 150 12.95 2.95 -10.52
C VAL A 150 12.09 1.72 -10.20
N ASN A 151 11.00 1.89 -9.47
CA ASN A 151 10.16 0.80 -8.99
C ASN A 151 9.40 0.09 -10.11
N ILE A 152 8.95 0.81 -11.15
CA ILE A 152 8.30 0.18 -12.32
C ILE A 152 9.28 -0.70 -13.13
N ARG A 153 10.58 -0.65 -12.84
CA ARG A 153 11.63 -1.43 -13.47
C ARG A 153 12.19 -2.51 -12.54
N ALA A 154 11.40 -2.97 -11.56
CA ALA A 154 11.84 -3.90 -10.53
C ALA A 154 13.10 -3.43 -9.77
N GLY A 155 13.24 -2.11 -9.55
CA GLY A 155 14.39 -1.52 -8.86
C GLY A 155 15.59 -1.21 -9.76
N ILE A 156 15.52 -1.52 -11.06
CA ILE A 156 16.62 -1.29 -12.00
C ILE A 156 16.69 0.20 -12.37
N LEU A 157 17.85 0.82 -12.14
CA LEU A 157 18.11 2.21 -12.54
C LEU A 157 18.05 2.37 -14.07
N PRO A 158 17.69 3.57 -14.58
CA PRO A 158 17.76 3.88 -16.01
C PRO A 158 19.12 3.48 -16.62
N ASN A 159 19.11 2.98 -17.87
CA ASN A 159 20.34 2.73 -18.61
C ASN A 159 21.21 3.99 -18.67
N PRO A 160 22.54 3.85 -18.62
CA PRO A 160 23.42 4.99 -18.78
C PRO A 160 23.27 5.59 -20.19
N GLU A 161 23.45 6.91 -20.27
CA GLU A 161 23.59 7.61 -21.56
C GLU A 161 24.99 7.37 -22.16
N ASP A 162 25.31 8.02 -23.28
CA ASP A 162 26.59 7.86 -24.00
C ASP A 162 27.82 8.23 -23.15
N ASN A 163 27.65 9.13 -22.19
CA ASN A 163 28.66 9.53 -21.21
C ASN A 163 28.84 8.52 -20.06
N ARG A 164 28.14 7.39 -20.09
CA ARG A 164 28.14 6.33 -19.06
C ARG A 164 27.52 6.73 -17.71
N ILE A 165 26.79 7.85 -17.66
CA ILE A 165 26.08 8.33 -16.46
C ILE A 165 24.59 7.98 -16.56
N ARG A 166 23.96 7.66 -15.43
CA ARG A 166 22.52 7.38 -15.33
C ARG A 166 21.79 8.63 -14.82
N TYR A 167 20.65 8.93 -15.41
CA TYR A 167 19.84 10.11 -15.06
C TYR A 167 18.42 9.72 -14.70
N LEU A 168 17.93 10.25 -13.58
CA LEU A 168 16.50 10.33 -13.30
C LEU A 168 15.93 11.53 -14.05
N LYS A 169 14.72 11.38 -14.59
CA LYS A 169 14.06 12.42 -15.37
C LYS A 169 12.95 13.07 -14.53
N ILE A 170 13.01 14.39 -14.37
CA ILE A 170 11.97 15.13 -13.65
C ILE A 170 11.12 15.86 -14.70
N PRO A 171 9.86 15.44 -14.93
CA PRO A 171 8.98 16.18 -15.82
C PRO A 171 8.68 17.56 -15.22
N LEU A 172 8.65 18.58 -16.08
CA LEU A 172 8.27 19.94 -15.72
C LEU A 172 6.81 20.18 -16.13
N ASP A 173 6.00 20.68 -15.20
CA ASP A 173 4.59 21.07 -15.41
C ASP A 173 3.69 19.98 -16.04
N ALA A 174 3.88 18.72 -15.66
CA ALA A 174 3.19 17.57 -16.28
C ALA A 174 2.54 16.59 -15.29
N ILE A 175 2.41 16.95 -14.01
CA ILE A 175 1.73 16.14 -12.98
C ILE A 175 1.03 17.02 -11.94
#